data_AF-A0A7C5XES5-F1
#
_entry.id   AF-A0A7C5XES5-F1
#
_cell.length_a   1.000
_cell.length_b   1.000
_cell.length_c   1.000
_cell.angle_alpha   90.00
_cell.angle_beta   90.00
_cell.angle_gamma   90.00
#
_symmetry.space_group_name_H-M   'P 1'
#
loop_
_entity.id
_entity.type
_entity.pdbx_description
1 polymer ?
#
loop_
_entity_poly.entity_id
_entity_poly.type
_entity_poly.pdbx_seq_one_letter_code
_entity_poly.pdbx_strand_id
1 'polypeptide(L)'
;MNSKTISKTGKVLFILAAVITFLGFLAGNVLAAEEVQAAAQAASGQLREFGLAIGAGLGLGLAAAFGALSQGKAVSSAMEGLSRNPQASDKMFLPLILGLVFIESLVIYTLVIAFFLQGKI
;
A
#
# COMPACT_ATOMS: atom_id res chain seq x y z
N MET A 1 -62.02 0.76 -39.81
CA MET A 1 -60.74 0.05 -39.97
C MET A 1 -60.25 -0.33 -38.57
N ASN A 2 -60.71 -1.47 -38.05
CA ASN A 2 -60.66 -1.79 -36.62
C ASN A 2 -59.40 -2.61 -36.26
N SER A 3 -58.49 -1.96 -35.56
CA SER A 3 -57.22 -2.43 -35.01
C SER A 3 -57.40 -3.40 -33.82
N LYS A 4 -58.10 -4.54 -34.00
CA LYS A 4 -58.38 -5.45 -32.87
C LYS A 4 -57.74 -6.83 -32.91
N THR A 5 -56.97 -7.20 -33.93
CA THR A 5 -56.45 -8.58 -34.06
C THR A 5 -55.05 -8.65 -34.66
N ILE A 6 -54.04 -8.08 -33.98
CA ILE A 6 -52.77 -8.82 -33.95
C ILE A 6 -53.08 -10.07 -33.14
N SER A 7 -53.16 -11.24 -33.80
CA SER A 7 -53.50 -12.50 -33.15
C SER A 7 -52.57 -12.71 -31.95
N LYS A 8 -53.08 -13.32 -30.89
CA LYS A 8 -52.38 -13.49 -29.60
C LYS A 8 -50.91 -13.94 -29.78
N THR A 9 -50.66 -14.77 -30.79
CA THR A 9 -49.33 -15.22 -31.25
C THR A 9 -48.42 -14.11 -31.76
N GLY A 10 -48.92 -13.16 -32.56
CA GLY A 10 -48.13 -12.03 -33.07
C GLY A 10 -47.72 -11.02 -31.98
N LYS A 11 -48.57 -10.81 -30.96
CA LYS A 11 -48.21 -9.98 -29.81
C LYS A 11 -47.12 -10.64 -28.96
N VAL A 12 -47.21 -11.96 -28.75
CA VAL A 12 -46.19 -12.73 -28.02
C VAL A 12 -44.85 -12.70 -28.75
N LEU A 13 -44.85 -12.86 -30.08
CA LEU A 13 -43.63 -12.81 -30.87
C LEU A 13 -42.97 -11.42 -30.84
N PHE A 14 -43.77 -10.35 -30.90
CA PHE A 14 -43.28 -8.97 -30.79
C PHE A 14 -42.69 -8.67 -29.41
N ILE A 15 -43.34 -9.14 -28.33
CA ILE A 15 -42.83 -9.00 -26.97
C ILE A 15 -41.51 -9.77 -26.80
N LEU A 16 -41.40 -10.99 -27.32
CA LEU A 16 -40.15 -11.76 -27.27
C LEU A 16 -39.01 -11.07 -28.03
N ALA A 17 -39.28 -10.55 -29.23
CA ALA A 17 -38.29 -9.80 -30.01
C ALA A 17 -37.83 -8.51 -29.28
N ALA A 18 -38.75 -7.80 -28.63
CA ALA A 18 -38.43 -6.63 -27.83
C ALA A 18 -37.58 -6.99 -26.60
N VAL A 19 -37.90 -8.09 -25.92
CA VAL A 19 -37.13 -8.58 -24.76
C VAL A 19 -35.72 -9.01 -25.16
N ILE A 20 -35.57 -9.73 -26.27
CA ILE A 20 -34.25 -10.16 -26.78
C ILE A 20 -33.40 -8.94 -27.17
N THR A 21 -34.00 -7.94 -27.82
CA THR A 21 -33.30 -6.71 -28.21
C THR A 21 -32.90 -5.89 -26.99
N PHE A 22 -33.76 -5.80 -25.98
CA PHE A 22 -33.49 -5.10 -24.73
C PHE A 22 -32.40 -5.79 -23.90
N LEU A 23 -32.42 -7.13 -23.82
CA LEU A 23 -31.37 -7.91 -23.16
C LEU A 23 -30.03 -7.80 -23.90
N GLY A 24 -30.05 -7.83 -25.23
CA GLY A 24 -28.85 -7.60 -26.05
C GLY A 24 -28.24 -6.21 -25.83
N PHE A 25 -29.08 -5.18 -25.73
CA PHE A 25 -28.65 -3.82 -25.41
C PHE A 25 -28.07 -3.73 -23.99
N LEU A 26 -28.69 -4.37 -22.99
CA LEU A 26 -28.18 -4.40 -21.63
C LEU A 26 -26.81 -5.11 -21.54
N ALA A 27 -26.67 -6.26 -22.22
CA ALA A 27 -25.43 -7.02 -22.26
C ALA A 27 -24.31 -6.24 -22.96
N GLY A 28 -24.61 -5.53 -24.06
CA GLY A 28 -23.64 -4.69 -24.77
C GLY A 28 -23.09 -3.54 -23.91
N ASN A 29 -23.92 -2.94 -23.05
CA ASN A 29 -23.47 -1.90 -22.12
C ASN A 29 -22.59 -2.46 -20.98
N VAL A 30 -22.83 -3.70 -20.54
CA VAL A 30 -22.00 -4.38 -19.51
C VAL A 30 -20.61 -4.74 -20.06
N LEU A 31 -20.54 -5.25 -21.29
CA LEU A 31 -19.28 -5.55 -21.97
C LEU A 31 -18.42 -4.29 -22.19
N ALA A 32 -19.05 -3.16 -22.56
CA ALA A 32 -18.34 -1.88 -22.71
C ALA A 32 -17.87 -1.30 -21.37
N ALA A 33 -18.59 -1.56 -20.26
CA ALA A 33 -18.19 -1.11 -18.93
C ALA A 33 -16.93 -1.85 -18.43
N GLU A 34 -16.78 -3.12 -18.78
CA GLU A 34 -15.65 -3.97 -18.36
C GLU A 34 -14.32 -3.50 -18.96
N GLU A 35 -14.30 -3.04 -20.22
CA GLU A 35 -13.09 -2.44 -20.83
C GLU A 35 -12.68 -1.12 -20.16
N VAL A 36 -13.66 -0.29 -19.77
CA VAL A 36 -13.40 0.98 -19.07
C VAL A 36 -12.88 0.72 -17.64
N GLN A 37 -13.41 -0.29 -16.95
CA GLN A 37 -12.96 -0.68 -15.63
C GLN A 37 -11.58 -1.34 -15.64
N ALA A 38 -11.26 -2.15 -16.64
CA ALA A 38 -9.93 -2.76 -16.79
C ALA A 38 -8.83 -1.70 -16.98
N ALA A 39 -9.07 -0.68 -17.81
CA ALA A 39 -8.14 0.43 -18.01
C ALA A 39 -7.97 1.29 -16.74
N ALA A 40 -9.06 1.54 -16.00
CA ALA A 40 -9.00 2.27 -14.74
C ALA A 40 -8.25 1.50 -13.63
N GLN A 41 -8.40 0.17 -13.58
CA GLN A 41 -7.72 -0.67 -12.61
C GLN A 41 -6.21 -0.75 -12.87
N ALA A 42 -5.79 -0.81 -14.14
CA ALA A 42 -4.38 -0.79 -14.53
C ALA A 42 -3.66 0.50 -14.07
N ALA A 43 -4.28 1.66 -14.28
CA ALA A 43 -3.74 2.95 -13.81
C ALA A 43 -3.69 3.04 -12.28
N SER A 44 -4.70 2.49 -11.58
CA SER A 44 -4.73 2.46 -10.12
C SER A 44 -3.65 1.53 -9.51
N GLY A 45 -3.26 0.48 -10.22
CA GLY A 45 -2.21 -0.46 -9.82
C GLY A 45 -0.84 0.21 -9.75
N GLN A 46 -0.46 0.95 -10.81
CA GLN A 46 0.83 1.65 -10.88
C GLN A 46 0.99 2.72 -9.79
N LEU A 47 -0.07 3.48 -9.49
CA LEU A 47 -0.03 4.47 -8.42
C LEU A 47 0.10 3.82 -7.03
N ARG A 48 -0.50 2.64 -6.83
CA ARG A 48 -0.33 1.85 -5.61
C ARG A 48 1.10 1.36 -5.44
N GLU A 49 1.68 0.75 -6.48
CA GLU A 49 3.06 0.26 -6.46
C GLU A 49 4.06 1.38 -6.18
N PHE A 50 3.91 2.52 -6.85
CA PHE A 50 4.74 3.70 -6.62
C PHE A 50 4.60 4.23 -5.18
N GLY A 51 3.37 4.32 -4.65
CA GLY A 51 3.12 4.75 -3.28
C GLY A 51 3.75 3.82 -2.24
N LEU A 52 3.67 2.50 -2.46
CA LEU A 52 4.29 1.49 -1.59
C LEU A 52 5.82 1.57 -1.65
N ALA A 53 6.41 1.72 -2.84
CA ALA A 53 7.86 1.82 -3.03
C ALA A 53 8.43 3.06 -2.33
N ILE A 54 7.79 4.22 -2.52
CA ILE A 54 8.19 5.47 -1.86
C ILE A 54 8.01 5.38 -0.35
N GLY A 55 6.90 4.79 0.12
CA GLY A 55 6.64 4.58 1.55
C GLY A 55 7.72 3.72 2.21
N ALA A 56 8.13 2.62 1.58
CA ALA A 56 9.17 1.74 2.09
C ALA A 56 10.55 2.43 2.12
N GLY A 57 10.94 3.07 1.01
CA GLY A 57 12.25 3.71 0.88
C GLY A 57 12.40 4.94 1.78
N LEU A 58 11.42 5.86 1.77
CA LEU A 58 11.48 7.06 2.62
C LEU A 58 11.34 6.73 4.10
N GLY A 59 10.45 5.80 4.46
CA GLY A 59 10.26 5.40 5.85
C GLY A 59 11.56 4.87 6.46
N LEU A 60 12.19 3.90 5.80
CA LEU A 60 13.45 3.33 6.26
C LEU A 60 14.60 4.34 6.21
N GLY A 61 14.70 5.13 5.14
CA GLY A 61 15.74 6.15 4.99
C GLY A 61 15.72 7.20 6.11
N LEU A 62 14.52 7.67 6.48
CA LEU A 62 14.37 8.62 7.60
C LEU A 62 14.71 7.96 8.94
N ALA A 63 14.21 6.75 9.21
CA ALA A 63 14.53 6.04 10.43
C ALA A 63 16.04 5.82 10.60
N ALA A 64 16.73 5.39 9.53
CA ALA A 64 18.18 5.22 9.52
C ALA A 64 18.93 6.54 9.75
N ALA A 65 18.48 7.65 9.14
CA ALA A 65 19.10 8.96 9.34
C ALA A 65 18.99 9.43 10.79
N PHE A 66 17.80 9.35 11.40
CA PHE A 66 17.61 9.71 12.81
C PHE A 66 18.32 8.76 13.77
N GLY A 67 18.34 7.46 13.44
CA GLY A 67 19.11 6.44 14.16
C GLY A 67 20.59 6.81 14.20
N ALA A 68 21.21 7.03 13.05
CA ALA A 68 22.63 7.39 12.97
C ALA A 68 22.98 8.67 13.75
N LEU A 69 22.15 9.71 13.66
CA LEU A 69 22.37 10.98 14.36
C LEU A 69 22.31 10.81 15.89
N SER A 70 21.34 10.04 16.39
CA SER A 70 21.17 9.81 17.82
C SER A 70 22.23 8.86 18.39
N GLN A 71 22.57 7.79 17.67
CA GLN A 71 23.63 6.85 18.05
C GLN A 71 25.00 7.53 18.10
N GLY A 72 25.34 8.33 17.09
CA GLY A 72 26.61 9.07 17.06
C GLY A 72 26.76 10.00 18.27
N LYS A 73 25.69 10.68 18.66
CA LYS A 73 25.64 11.51 19.88
C LYS A 73 25.78 10.69 21.16
N ALA A 74 25.06 9.57 21.28
CA ALA A 74 25.12 8.71 22.45
C ALA A 74 26.53 8.15 22.68
N VAL A 75 27.16 7.64 21.61
CA VAL A 75 28.52 7.10 21.65
C VAL A 75 29.54 8.20 21.98
N SER A 76 29.46 9.36 21.33
CA SER A 76 30.36 10.48 21.61
C SER A 76 30.29 10.91 23.08
N SER A 77 29.08 11.07 23.62
CA SER A 77 28.87 11.44 25.02
C SER A 77 29.40 10.36 25.99
N ALA A 78 29.24 9.08 25.65
CA ALA A 78 29.79 7.99 26.45
C ALA A 78 31.32 7.98 26.43
N MET A 79 31.96 8.28 25.30
CA MET A 79 33.42 8.36 25.19
C MET A 79 33.99 9.57 25.95
N GLU A 80 33.31 10.72 25.93
CA GLU A 80 33.68 11.85 26.78
C GLU A 80 33.55 11.50 28.28
N GLY A 81 32.47 10.82 28.66
CA GLY A 81 32.28 10.32 30.02
C GLY A 81 33.40 9.37 30.45
N LEU A 82 33.79 8.45 29.56
CA LEU A 82 34.84 7.46 29.78
C LEU A 82 36.22 8.10 29.90
N SER A 83 36.54 9.06 29.05
CA SER A 83 37.84 9.75 29.10
C SER A 83 38.02 10.55 30.40
N ARG A 84 36.95 11.14 30.93
CA ARG A 84 36.96 11.84 32.23
C ARG A 84 36.99 10.89 33.42
N ASN A 85 36.38 9.71 33.31
CA ASN A 85 36.26 8.74 34.40
C ASN A 85 36.54 7.30 33.89
N PRO A 86 37.81 6.94 33.65
CA PRO A 86 38.16 5.65 33.04
C PRO A 86 37.77 4.44 33.91
N GLN A 87 37.70 4.61 35.23
CA GLN A 87 37.27 3.56 36.17
C GLN A 87 35.76 3.23 36.05
N ALA A 88 34.98 4.05 35.35
CA ALA A 88 33.54 3.83 35.18
C ALA A 88 33.19 2.94 33.97
N SER A 89 34.16 2.51 33.16
CA SER A 89 33.96 1.74 31.92
C SER A 89 32.90 0.64 32.05
N ASP A 90 33.08 -0.26 33.02
CA ASP A 90 32.21 -1.43 33.19
C ASP A 90 30.78 -1.06 33.59
N LYS A 91 30.62 0.05 34.33
CA LYS A 91 29.31 0.53 34.80
C LYS A 91 28.55 1.29 33.71
N MET A 92 29.25 1.84 32.72
CA MET A 92 28.65 2.62 31.64
C MET A 92 28.31 1.76 30.42
N PHE A 93 28.99 0.63 30.23
CA PHE A 93 28.82 -0.21 29.05
C PHE A 93 27.39 -0.75 28.90
N LEU A 94 26.81 -1.27 29.98
CA LEU A 94 25.44 -1.81 29.95
C LEU A 94 24.39 -0.73 29.63
N PRO A 95 24.34 0.43 30.31
CA PRO A 95 23.46 1.53 29.93
C PRO A 95 23.65 2.01 28.48
N LEU A 96 24.90 2.10 28.01
CA LEU A 96 25.21 2.52 26.65
C LEU A 96 24.61 1.55 25.62
N ILE A 97 24.86 0.25 25.78
CA ILE A 97 24.32 -0.77 24.86
C ILE A 97 22.79 -0.84 24.92
N LEU A 98 22.20 -0.75 26.12
CA LEU A 98 20.73 -0.67 26.25
C LEU A 98 20.16 0.52 25.46
N GLY A 99 20.76 1.71 25.60
CA GLY A 99 20.34 2.88 24.83
C GLY A 99 20.47 2.70 23.32
N LEU A 100 21.60 2.16 22.85
CA LEU A 100 21.84 1.87 21.43
C LEU A 100 20.84 0.86 20.87
N VAL A 101 20.55 -0.22 21.61
CA VAL A 101 19.59 -1.25 21.19
C VAL A 101 18.17 -0.69 21.12
N PHE A 102 17.77 0.20 22.04
CA PHE A 102 16.45 0.84 21.93
C PHE A 102 16.34 1.74 20.69
N ILE A 103 17.39 2.49 20.37
CA ILE A 103 17.43 3.28 19.14
C ILE A 103 17.32 2.35 17.92
N GLU A 104 18.08 1.24 17.91
CA GLU A 104 18.03 0.33 16.77
C GLU A 104 16.73 -0.47 16.66
N SER A 105 16.05 -0.73 17.77
CA SER A 105 14.75 -1.40 17.72
C SER A 105 13.74 -0.63 16.85
N LEU A 106 13.82 0.71 16.84
CA LEU A 106 12.96 1.56 16.00
C LEU A 106 13.33 1.45 14.52
N VAL A 107 14.63 1.40 14.21
CA VAL A 107 15.13 1.23 12.84
C VAL A 107 14.76 -0.15 12.31
N ILE A 108 14.95 -1.21 13.11
CA ILE A 108 14.57 -2.57 12.75
C ILE A 108 13.06 -2.73 12.59
N TYR A 109 12.23 -2.12 13.44
CA TYR A 109 10.77 -2.14 13.24
C TYR A 109 10.38 -1.44 11.93
N THR A 110 11.04 -0.34 11.59
CA THR A 110 10.80 0.32 10.30
C THR A 110 11.26 -0.54 9.12
N LEU A 111 12.39 -1.25 9.26
CA LEU A 111 12.87 -2.21 8.26
C LEU A 111 11.87 -3.37 8.05
N VAL A 112 11.29 -3.91 9.11
CA VAL A 112 10.27 -4.96 9.02
C VAL A 112 9.04 -4.45 8.26
N ILE A 113 8.58 -3.24 8.56
CA ILE A 113 7.46 -2.62 7.84
C ILE A 113 7.82 -2.40 6.36
N ALA A 114 9.05 -1.95 6.07
CA ALA A 114 9.52 -1.74 4.71
C ALA A 114 9.53 -3.05 3.91
N PHE A 115 9.97 -4.17 4.50
CA PHE A 115 9.88 -5.48 3.86
C PHE A 115 8.44 -5.94 3.63
N PHE A 116 7.53 -5.67 4.57
CA PHE A 116 6.11 -5.96 4.36
C PHE A 116 5.45 -5.08 3.28
N LEU A 117 5.91 -3.84 3.09
CA LEU A 117 5.47 -3.00 1.97
C LEU A 117 6.07 -3.49 0.65
N GLN A 118 7.36 -3.82 0.63
CA GLN A 118 8.05 -4.32 -0.56
C GLN A 118 7.47 -5.63 -1.06
N GLY A 119 7.04 -6.52 -0.15
CA GLY A 119 6.38 -7.78 -0.52
C GLY A 119 4.95 -7.63 -1.07
N LYS A 120 4.40 -6.40 -1.09
CA LYS A 120 3.07 -6.08 -1.66
C LYS A 120 3.13 -5.38 -3.01
N ILE A 121 4.34 -5.07 -3.47
CA ILE A 121 4.65 -4.56 -4.81
C ILE A 121 4.89 -5.78 -5.70
#